data_AF-A0A8S9TEU3-F1
#
_entry.id   AF-A0A8S9TEU3-F1
#
_cell.length_a   1.000
_cell.length_b   1.000
_cell.length_c   1.000
_cell.angle_alpha   90.00
_cell.angle_beta   90.00
_cell.angle_gamma   90.00
#
_symmetry.space_group_name_H-M   'P 1'
#
loop_
_entity.id
_entity.type
_entity.pdbx_description
1 polymer ?
#
loop_
_entity_poly.entity_id
_entity_poly.type
_entity_poly.pdbx_seq_one_letter_code
_entity_poly.pdbx_strand_id
1 'polypeptide(L)'
;MRKRYANEIKKAWTHNTDYCGKNEQVYSPAWIATYNWNSYKFEFLIVDWELFNYLENNPEANLHYTGVAELLGIQVKALTDLNIFDKFSLEEASSYLDFEGKRPLRSVAYINYRKNLLKCLVEEPERSL
;
A
#
# COMPACT_ATOMS: atom_id res chain seq x y z
N MET A 1 -5.23 32.01 -13.47
CA MET A 1 -6.08 31.32 -12.49
C MET A 1 -5.36 30.03 -12.04
N ARG A 2 -4.62 29.99 -10.91
CA ARG A 2 -3.83 28.77 -10.54
C ARG A 2 -3.34 28.67 -9.07
N LYS A 3 -4.06 29.24 -8.10
CA LYS A 3 -3.66 29.18 -6.66
C LYS A 3 -4.78 28.87 -5.66
N ARG A 4 -6.05 28.87 -6.07
CA ARG A 4 -7.18 28.78 -5.12
C ARG A 4 -7.21 27.48 -4.32
N TYR A 5 -6.79 26.37 -4.92
CA TYR A 5 -6.81 25.05 -4.26
C TYR A 5 -5.47 24.64 -3.63
N ALA A 6 -4.39 25.43 -3.78
CA ALA A 6 -3.05 24.97 -3.38
C ALA A 6 -2.91 24.76 -1.85
N ASN A 7 -3.58 25.59 -1.04
CA ASN A 7 -3.55 25.45 0.43
C ASN A 7 -4.50 24.35 0.93
N GLU A 8 -5.66 24.20 0.29
CA GLU A 8 -6.62 23.13 0.62
C GLU A 8 -6.04 21.75 0.26
N ILE A 9 -5.40 21.63 -0.90
CA ILE A 9 -4.68 20.42 -1.33
C ILE A 9 -3.56 20.08 -0.34
N LYS A 10 -2.79 21.06 0.15
CA LYS A 10 -1.75 20.81 1.16
C LYS A 10 -2.33 20.31 2.49
N LYS A 11 -3.47 20.85 2.91
CA LYS A 11 -4.15 20.43 4.15
C LYS A 11 -4.82 19.06 4.04
N ALA A 12 -5.11 18.59 2.83
CA ALA A 12 -5.65 17.26 2.59
C ALA A 12 -4.63 16.13 2.81
N TRP A 13 -3.33 16.43 2.72
CA TRP A 13 -2.26 15.50 3.05
C TRP A 13 -2.08 15.36 4.57
N THR A 14 -2.15 14.14 5.06
CA THR A 14 -1.92 13.76 6.46
C THR A 14 -1.02 12.51 6.53
N HIS A 15 -0.68 12.06 7.74
CA HIS A 15 0.02 10.79 7.94
C HIS A 15 -0.79 9.89 8.87
N ASN A 16 -0.90 8.61 8.54
CA ASN A 16 -1.37 7.58 9.44
C ASN A 16 -0.15 6.91 10.11
N THR A 17 -0.22 6.72 11.42
CA THR A 17 0.79 6.00 12.19
C THR A 17 0.18 4.71 12.72
N ASP A 18 0.80 3.58 12.44
CA ASP A 18 0.29 2.26 12.86
C ASP A 18 1.46 1.36 13.29
N TYR A 19 1.27 0.61 14.38
CA TYR A 19 2.22 -0.40 14.84
C TYR A 19 2.04 -1.75 14.16
N CYS A 20 1.06 -1.89 13.26
CA CYS A 20 0.83 -3.09 12.44
C CYS A 20 0.68 -4.37 13.27
N GLY A 21 0.07 -4.27 14.47
CA GLY A 21 -0.05 -5.37 15.43
C GLY A 21 1.25 -5.75 16.16
N LYS A 22 2.30 -4.92 16.09
CA LYS A 22 3.60 -5.13 16.75
C LYS A 22 3.71 -4.33 18.06
N ASN A 23 4.76 -4.61 18.82
CA ASN A 23 5.01 -4.01 20.14
C ASN A 23 5.68 -2.61 20.03
N GLU A 24 5.02 -1.58 20.54
CA GLU A 24 5.51 -0.18 20.59
C GLU A 24 6.81 0.03 21.39
N GLN A 25 7.16 -0.90 22.29
CA GLN A 25 8.41 -0.87 23.05
C GLN A 25 9.64 -1.22 22.18
N VAL A 26 9.43 -2.04 21.14
CA VAL A 26 10.50 -2.57 20.29
C VAL A 26 10.49 -1.91 18.91
N TYR A 27 9.31 -1.51 18.44
CA TYR A 27 9.09 -1.01 17.09
C TYR A 27 8.65 0.44 17.07
N SER A 28 9.09 1.16 16.04
CA SER A 28 8.52 2.45 15.67
C SER A 28 7.44 2.27 14.63
N PRO A 29 6.36 3.06 14.69
CA PRO A 29 5.20 2.84 13.84
C PRO A 29 5.55 3.07 12.38
N ALA A 30 4.81 2.43 11.48
CA ALA A 30 4.85 2.73 10.06
C ALA A 30 4.19 4.10 9.82
N TRP A 31 4.82 4.92 8.98
CA TRP A 31 4.33 6.24 8.59
C TRP A 31 3.76 6.17 7.19
N ILE A 32 2.44 6.21 7.07
CA ILE A 32 1.76 6.09 5.79
C ILE A 32 1.27 7.47 5.37
N ALA A 33 1.73 7.96 4.22
CA ALA A 33 1.22 9.19 3.64
C ALA A 33 -0.25 8.98 3.25
N THR A 34 -1.11 9.93 3.58
CA THR A 34 -2.54 9.82 3.34
C THR A 34 -3.09 11.09 2.73
N TYR A 35 -4.06 10.96 1.84
CA TYR A 35 -4.75 12.08 1.22
C TYR A 35 -6.26 11.92 1.46
N ASN A 36 -6.86 12.93 2.09
CA ASN A 36 -8.29 12.93 2.38
C ASN A 36 -9.02 13.78 1.35
N TRP A 37 -9.99 13.17 0.66
CA TRP A 37 -10.81 13.87 -0.32
C TRP A 37 -12.26 13.41 -0.24
N ASN A 38 -13.15 14.33 0.11
CA ASN A 38 -14.54 14.05 0.45
C ASN A 38 -14.64 12.95 1.52
N SER A 39 -15.37 11.86 1.24
CA SER A 39 -15.52 10.70 2.13
C SER A 39 -14.42 9.64 1.93
N TYR A 40 -13.46 9.87 1.03
CA TYR A 40 -12.38 8.93 0.76
C TYR A 40 -11.10 9.31 1.49
N LYS A 41 -10.43 8.29 2.01
CA LYS A 41 -9.06 8.36 2.51
C LYS A 41 -8.18 7.48 1.63
N PHE A 42 -7.27 8.11 0.90
CA PHE A 42 -6.26 7.41 0.10
C PHE A 42 -5.01 7.20 0.95
N GLU A 43 -4.48 5.99 0.97
CA GLU A 43 -3.26 5.64 1.67
C GLU A 43 -2.19 5.30 0.63
N PHE A 44 -1.04 5.98 0.71
CA PHE A 44 0.06 5.85 -0.26
C PHE A 44 1.20 5.09 0.40
N LEU A 45 1.46 3.91 -0.15
CA LEU A 45 2.52 3.02 0.30
C LEU A 45 3.64 3.04 -0.71
N ILE A 46 4.86 3.29 -0.24
CA ILE A 46 6.06 3.06 -1.04
C ILE A 46 6.40 1.58 -0.84
N VAL A 47 5.98 0.73 -1.78
CA VAL A 47 6.39 -0.67 -1.80
C VAL A 47 7.82 -0.73 -2.34
N ASP A 48 8.61 -1.66 -1.82
CA ASP A 48 9.97 -1.88 -2.32
C ASP A 48 9.94 -2.19 -3.82
N TRP A 49 10.99 -1.80 -4.53
CA TRP A 49 11.10 -1.92 -5.98
C TRP A 49 10.98 -3.39 -6.44
N GLU A 50 11.24 -4.32 -5.53
CA GLU A 50 11.25 -5.76 -5.74
C GLU A 50 9.91 -6.30 -6.26
N LEU A 51 8.77 -5.76 -5.78
CA LEU A 51 7.45 -6.16 -6.31
C LEU A 51 7.32 -5.80 -7.79
N PHE A 52 7.70 -4.58 -8.15
CA PHE A 52 7.60 -4.11 -9.53
C PHE A 52 8.54 -4.92 -10.43
N ASN A 53 9.78 -5.11 -10.00
CA ASN A 53 10.75 -5.93 -10.71
C ASN A 53 10.27 -7.36 -10.92
N TYR A 54 9.63 -7.96 -9.92
CA TYR A 54 9.07 -9.29 -10.05
C TYR A 54 7.96 -9.35 -11.10
N LEU A 55 7.01 -8.42 -11.03
CA LEU A 55 5.91 -8.34 -12.00
C LEU A 55 6.42 -8.10 -13.43
N GLU A 56 7.50 -7.33 -13.60
CA GLU A 56 8.13 -7.11 -14.90
C GLU A 56 8.83 -8.37 -15.43
N ASN A 57 9.56 -9.09 -14.57
CA ASN A 57 10.30 -10.29 -14.97
C ASN A 57 9.44 -11.56 -15.06
N ASN A 58 8.19 -11.53 -14.57
CA ASN A 58 7.30 -12.68 -14.55
C ASN A 58 5.93 -12.32 -15.18
N PRO A 59 5.83 -12.33 -16.53
CA PRO A 59 4.61 -11.94 -17.24
C PRO A 59 3.37 -12.73 -16.82
N GLU A 60 3.50 -14.02 -16.52
CA GLU A 60 2.40 -14.85 -16.04
C GLU A 60 1.87 -14.36 -14.68
N ALA A 61 2.77 -14.02 -13.75
CA ALA A 61 2.38 -13.46 -12.46
C ALA A 61 1.73 -12.08 -12.65
N ASN A 62 2.23 -11.27 -13.59
CA ASN A 62 1.65 -9.97 -13.92
C ASN A 62 0.21 -10.11 -14.45
N LEU A 63 -0.02 -11.05 -15.37
CA LEU A 63 -1.35 -11.35 -15.90
C LEU A 63 -2.29 -11.89 -14.83
N HIS A 64 -1.77 -12.68 -13.88
CA HIS A 64 -2.59 -13.28 -12.82
C HIS A 64 -2.95 -12.29 -11.71
N TYR A 65 -2.02 -11.41 -11.33
CA TYR A 65 -2.14 -10.53 -10.16
C TYR A 65 -2.48 -9.07 -10.47
N THR A 66 -2.57 -8.69 -11.74
CA THR A 66 -2.88 -7.30 -12.11
C THR A 66 -4.03 -7.22 -13.09
N GLY A 67 -4.79 -6.13 -12.98
CA GLY A 67 -5.92 -5.81 -13.85
C GLY A 67 -6.09 -4.31 -13.99
N VAL A 68 -7.10 -3.90 -14.73
CA VAL A 68 -7.50 -2.49 -14.87
C VAL A 68 -8.75 -2.27 -14.04
N ALA A 69 -8.72 -1.28 -13.16
CA ALA A 69 -9.86 -0.81 -12.39
C ALA A 69 -10.16 0.65 -12.72
N GLU A 70 -11.40 1.08 -12.53
CA GLU A 70 -11.75 2.50 -12.56
C GLU A 70 -11.65 3.09 -11.15
N LEU A 71 -10.85 4.13 -10.99
CA LEU A 71 -10.73 4.91 -9.77
C LEU A 71 -11.03 6.37 -10.09
N LEU A 72 -12.14 6.88 -9.58
CA LEU A 72 -12.57 8.27 -9.77
C LEU A 72 -12.66 8.71 -11.25
N GLY A 73 -13.18 7.82 -12.12
CA GLY A 73 -13.29 8.08 -13.56
C GLY A 73 -11.97 7.95 -14.34
N ILE A 74 -10.92 7.41 -13.72
CA ILE A 74 -9.62 7.17 -14.36
C ILE A 74 -9.32 5.67 -14.31
N GLN A 75 -8.87 5.11 -15.44
CA GLN A 75 -8.38 3.74 -15.50
C GLN A 75 -7.00 3.65 -14.84
N VAL A 76 -6.88 2.75 -13.86
CA VAL A 76 -5.63 2.49 -13.13
C VAL A 76 -5.28 1.02 -13.22
N LYS A 77 -3.98 0.72 -13.25
CA LYS A 77 -3.50 -0.65 -13.05
C LYS A 77 -3.58 -0.96 -11.56
N ALA A 78 -4.30 -2.02 -11.20
CA ALA A 78 -4.55 -2.41 -9.83
C ALA A 78 -4.20 -3.88 -9.61
N LEU A 79 -3.89 -4.24 -8.36
CA LEU A 79 -3.76 -5.64 -7.98
C LEU A 79 -5.16 -6.28 -7.92
N THR A 80 -5.26 -7.50 -8.44
CA THR A 80 -6.48 -8.33 -8.40
C THR A 80 -6.51 -9.23 -7.16
N ASP A 81 -5.33 -9.61 -6.65
CA ASP A 81 -5.18 -10.44 -5.45
C ASP A 81 -3.95 -9.98 -4.63
N LEU A 82 -4.15 -9.77 -3.33
CA LEU A 82 -3.11 -9.35 -2.38
C LEU A 82 -2.24 -10.52 -1.89
N ASN A 83 -2.61 -11.78 -2.18
CA ASN A 83 -1.79 -12.96 -1.84
C ASN A 83 -0.45 -13.00 -2.58
N ILE A 84 -0.24 -12.15 -3.61
CA ILE A 84 1.07 -11.95 -4.22
C ILE A 84 2.15 -11.61 -3.18
N PHE A 85 1.76 -10.92 -2.10
CA PHE A 85 2.68 -10.54 -1.03
C PHE A 85 3.15 -11.72 -0.18
N ASP A 86 2.37 -12.81 -0.10
CA ASP A 86 2.79 -14.05 0.57
C ASP A 86 3.77 -14.85 -0.28
N LYS A 87 3.55 -14.87 -1.61
CA LYS A 87 4.44 -15.56 -2.55
C LYS A 87 5.83 -14.94 -2.58
N PHE A 88 5.92 -13.63 -2.32
CA PHE A 88 7.16 -12.90 -2.48
C PHE A 88 8.04 -12.88 -1.22
N SER A 89 7.59 -13.49 -0.09
CA SER A 89 8.30 -13.44 1.20
C SER A 89 8.94 -12.08 1.44
N LEU A 90 8.18 -11.00 1.22
CA LEU A 90 8.70 -9.65 1.35
C LEU A 90 9.28 -9.52 2.76
N GLU A 91 10.60 -9.43 2.85
CA GLU A 91 11.24 -9.45 4.15
C GLU A 91 11.06 -8.09 4.80
N GLU A 92 10.72 -8.08 6.09
CA GLU A 92 10.91 -6.90 6.94
C GLU A 92 12.42 -6.73 7.19
N ALA A 93 13.19 -6.43 6.14
CA ALA A 93 14.63 -6.29 6.23
C ALA A 93 14.99 -4.89 6.76
N SER A 94 15.24 -4.77 8.07
CA SER A 94 16.29 -3.88 8.56
C SER A 94 16.77 -4.26 9.96
N SER A 95 18.08 -4.47 10.08
CA SER A 95 18.82 -4.45 11.35
C SER A 95 19.06 -3.03 11.89
N TYR A 96 18.61 -2.00 11.16
CA TYR A 96 18.77 -0.59 11.53
C TYR A 96 17.76 -0.20 12.61
N LEU A 97 18.25 0.46 13.64
CA LEU A 97 17.45 1.09 14.68
C LEU A 97 17.33 2.58 14.38
N ASP A 98 16.18 3.17 14.68
CA ASP A 98 16.00 4.61 14.64
C ASP A 98 16.75 5.33 15.78
N PHE A 99 16.56 6.66 15.87
CA PHE A 99 17.22 7.48 16.89
C PHE A 99 16.77 7.15 18.33
N GLU A 100 15.66 6.41 18.51
CA GLU A 100 15.16 5.93 19.80
C GLU A 100 15.62 4.49 20.10
N GLY A 101 16.39 3.87 19.21
CA GLY A 101 16.82 2.48 19.36
C GLY A 101 15.72 1.46 18.99
N LYS A 102 14.67 1.88 18.28
CA LYS A 102 13.54 1.03 17.87
C LYS A 102 13.67 0.59 16.42
N ARG A 103 13.06 -0.55 16.08
CA ARG A 103 13.01 -1.06 14.71
C ARG A 103 11.89 -0.35 13.94
N PRO A 104 12.17 0.38 12.84
CA PRO A 104 11.13 1.02 12.06
C PRO A 104 10.32 -0.01 11.27
N LEU A 105 8.99 0.09 11.33
CA LEU A 105 8.12 -0.74 10.49
C LEU A 105 8.07 -0.18 9.06
N ARG A 106 8.26 -1.07 8.08
CA ARG A 106 8.17 -0.75 6.64
C ARG A 106 6.78 -1.00 6.07
N SER A 107 6.54 -0.53 4.85
CA SER A 107 5.31 -0.74 4.09
C SER A 107 4.86 -2.20 4.03
N VAL A 108 5.80 -3.16 4.01
CA VAL A 108 5.50 -4.59 4.02
C VAL A 108 4.75 -5.02 5.28
N ALA A 109 5.20 -4.58 6.46
CA ALA A 109 4.53 -4.87 7.73
C ALA A 109 3.09 -4.33 7.72
N TYR A 110 2.92 -3.12 7.19
CA TYR A 110 1.61 -2.49 7.03
C TYR A 110 0.70 -3.26 6.06
N ILE A 111 1.22 -3.66 4.90
CA ILE A 111 0.49 -4.45 3.90
C ILE A 111 0.05 -5.78 4.50
N ASN A 112 0.95 -6.52 5.15
CA ASN A 112 0.61 -7.81 5.75
C ASN A 112 -0.41 -7.69 6.88
N TYR A 113 -0.36 -6.61 7.66
CA TYR A 113 -1.36 -6.33 8.69
C TYR A 113 -2.73 -5.97 8.09
N ARG A 114 -2.75 -5.15 7.03
CA ARG A 114 -3.97 -4.58 6.46
C ARG A 114 -4.63 -5.46 5.40
N LYS A 115 -3.89 -6.29 4.67
CA LYS A 115 -4.40 -7.01 3.49
C LYS A 115 -5.67 -7.83 3.75
N ASN A 116 -5.79 -8.42 4.94
CA ASN A 116 -6.98 -9.19 5.34
C ASN A 116 -8.24 -8.33 5.57
N LEU A 117 -8.07 -7.01 5.67
CA LEU A 117 -9.12 -6.01 5.86
C LEU A 117 -9.42 -5.24 4.57
N LEU A 118 -8.68 -5.50 3.49
CA LEU A 118 -8.80 -4.80 2.22
C LEU A 118 -9.51 -5.68 1.20
N LYS A 119 -10.22 -5.03 0.28
CA LYS A 119 -10.78 -5.66 -0.92
C LYS A 119 -10.08 -5.08 -2.14
N CYS A 120 -9.76 -5.93 -3.11
CA CYS A 120 -9.24 -5.47 -4.40
C CYS A 120 -10.34 -4.70 -5.16
N LEU A 121 -9.93 -3.67 -5.91
CA LEU A 121 -10.84 -2.87 -6.72
C LEU A 121 -11.32 -3.60 -7.98
N VAL A 122 -10.53 -4.56 -8.45
CA VAL A 122 -10.92 -5.43 -9.56
C VAL A 122 -11.73 -6.58 -8.96
N GLU A 123 -13.03 -6.58 -9.19
CA GLU A 123 -13.86 -7.75 -8.91
C GLU A 123 -13.50 -8.84 -9.93
N GLU A 124 -13.17 -10.06 -9.46
CA GLU A 124 -13.09 -11.19 -10.37
C GLU A 124 -14.47 -11.34 -11.04
N PRO A 125 -14.54 -11.53 -12.38
CA PRO A 125 -15.81 -11.91 -12.98
C PRO A 125 -16.24 -13.22 -12.30
N GLU A 126 -17.43 -13.21 -11.69
CA GLU A 126 -18.03 -14.43 -11.13
C GLU A 126 -17.88 -15.53 -12.17
N ARG A 127 -17.03 -16.53 -11.89
CA ARG A 127 -16.97 -17.73 -12.72
C ARG A 127 -18.30 -18.42 -12.54
N SER A 128 -19.20 -18.22 -13.49
CA SER A 128 -20.42 -19.01 -13.62
C SER A 128 -20.03 -20.49 -13.56
N LEU A 129 -20.45 -21.16 -12.49
CA LEU A 129 -20.35 -22.61 -12.32
C LEU A 129 -21.25 -23.33 -13.34
#